data_AF-A0A5J5L0X4-F1
#
_entry.id   AF-A0A5J5L0X4-F1
#
_cell.length_a   1.000
_cell.length_b   1.000
_cell.length_c   1.000
_cell.angle_alpha   90.00
_cell.angle_beta   90.00
_cell.angle_gamma   90.00
#
_symmetry.space_group_name_H-M   'P 1'
#
loop_
_entity.id
_entity.type
_entity.pdbx_description
1 polymer ?
#
loop_
_entity_poly.entity_id
_entity_poly.type
_entity_poly.pdbx_seq_one_letter_code
_entity_poly.pdbx_strand_id
1 'polypeptide(L)' 'MANAQFYTLADVAEILSASPAQVRAMVRSGELPAIQIGGRGQWRIQITVFDDWVQRKHQETAEAVRSGASLD' A
#
# COMPACT_ATOMS: atom_id res chain seq x y z
N MET A 1 8.90 -3.90 23.13
CA MET A 1 9.71 -4.25 21.96
C MET A 1 8.79 -4.15 20.74
N ALA A 2 9.04 -3.22 19.83
CA ALA A 2 8.28 -3.18 18.57
C ALA A 2 8.82 -4.30 17.68
N ASN A 3 8.08 -5.40 17.59
CA ASN A 3 8.41 -6.45 16.65
C ASN A 3 8.00 -5.93 15.27
N ALA A 4 8.97 -5.56 14.42
CA ALA A 4 8.66 -5.04 13.10
C ALA A 4 8.04 -6.16 12.26
N GLN A 5 6.72 -6.11 12.10
CA GLN A 5 5.99 -7.02 11.25
C GLN A 5 5.93 -6.46 9.83
N PHE A 6 6.01 -7.35 8.85
CA PHE A 6 6.00 -7.01 7.43
C PHE A 6 4.96 -7.85 6.70
N TYR A 7 4.21 -7.21 5.81
CA TYR A 7 3.39 -7.87 4.82
C TYR A 7 4.21 -8.23 3.57
N THR A 8 3.85 -9.34 2.95
CA THR A 8 4.19 -9.66 1.57
C THR A 8 3.21 -8.99 0.61
N LEU A 9 3.51 -9.03 -0.70
CA LEU A 9 2.55 -8.56 -1.72
C LEU A 9 1.26 -9.40 -1.73
N ALA A 10 1.34 -10.67 -1.36
CA ALA A 10 0.17 -11.55 -1.28
C ALA A 10 -0.73 -11.14 -0.11
N ASP A 11 -0.15 -10.92 1.08
CA ASP A 11 -0.91 -10.48 2.25
C ASP A 11 -1.65 -9.16 1.98
N VAL A 12 -0.96 -8.17 1.38
CA VAL A 12 -1.60 -6.89 1.03
C VAL A 12 -2.70 -7.07 -0.03
N ALA A 13 -2.49 -7.97 -1.00
CA ALA A 13 -3.51 -8.25 -2.01
C ALA A 13 -4.78 -8.84 -1.39
N GLU A 14 -4.64 -9.74 -0.42
CA GLU A 14 -5.77 -10.28 0.35
C GLU A 14 -6.46 -9.19 1.19
N ILE A 15 -5.68 -8.39 1.94
CA ILE A 15 -6.20 -7.32 2.80
C ILE A 15 -7.01 -6.29 1.98
N LEU A 16 -6.49 -5.88 0.82
CA LEU A 16 -7.14 -4.90 -0.05
C LEU A 16 -8.17 -5.51 -0.99
N SER A 17 -8.38 -6.84 -0.95
CA SER A 17 -9.21 -7.57 -1.93
C SER A 17 -8.85 -7.22 -3.38
N ALA A 18 -7.54 -7.12 -3.65
CA ALA A 18 -6.96 -6.74 -4.93
C ALA A 18 -6.17 -7.91 -5.55
N SER A 19 -5.76 -7.77 -6.82
CA SER A 19 -4.85 -8.76 -7.42
C SER A 19 -3.40 -8.54 -6.97
N PRO A 20 -2.58 -9.61 -6.80
CA PRO A 20 -1.15 -9.45 -6.53
C PRO A 20 -0.40 -8.65 -7.60
N ALA A 21 -0.88 -8.69 -8.85
CA ALA A 21 -0.34 -7.90 -9.95
C ALA A 21 -0.57 -6.39 -9.73
N GLN A 22 -1.76 -6.00 -9.27
CA GLN A 22 -2.08 -4.62 -8.92
C GLN A 22 -1.22 -4.11 -7.77
N VAL A 23 -1.10 -4.87 -6.67
CA VAL A 23 -0.25 -4.48 -5.53
C VAL A 23 1.21 -4.34 -5.96
N ARG A 24 1.71 -5.25 -6.81
CA ARG A 24 3.06 -5.15 -7.37
C ARG A 24 3.22 -3.89 -8.23
N ALA A 25 2.23 -3.52 -9.02
CA ALA A 25 2.26 -2.31 -9.83
C ALA A 25 2.33 -1.04 -8.95
N MET A 26 1.57 -1.00 -7.86
CA MET A 26 1.59 0.09 -6.87
C MET A 26 2.96 0.24 -6.21
N VAL A 27 3.62 -0.88 -5.88
CA VAL A 27 5.00 -0.85 -5.36
C VAL A 27 5.99 -0.36 -6.41
N ARG A 28 5.81 -0.78 -7.67
CA ARG A 28 6.69 -0.38 -8.78
C ARG A 28 6.54 1.08 -9.18
N SER A 29 5.35 1.65 -9.06
CA SER A 29 5.08 3.07 -9.28
C SER A 29 5.52 3.95 -8.10
N GLY A 30 5.80 3.35 -6.94
CA GLY A 30 6.09 4.06 -5.70
C GLY A 30 4.83 4.55 -4.97
N GLU A 31 3.64 4.20 -5.44
CA GLU A 31 2.38 4.54 -4.78
C GLU A 31 2.26 3.87 -3.41
N LEU A 32 2.62 2.59 -3.34
CA LEU A 32 2.67 1.82 -2.09
C LEU A 32 4.13 1.65 -1.66
N PRO A 33 4.55 2.28 -0.55
CA PRO A 33 5.93 2.18 -0.10
C PRO A 33 6.27 0.76 0.34
N ALA A 34 7.38 0.21 -0.18
CA ALA A 34 7.86 -1.12 0.15
C ALA A 34 9.38 -1.18 0.03
N ILE A 35 10.00 -2.11 0.75
CA ILE A 35 11.42 -2.43 0.62
C ILE A 35 11.59 -3.73 -0.18
N GLN A 36 12.64 -3.78 -0.99
CA GLN A 36 13.09 -5.04 -1.61
C GLN A 36 14.16 -5.66 -0.73
N ILE A 37 13.98 -6.93 -0.38
CA ILE A 37 14.96 -7.68 0.42
C ILE A 37 15.57 -8.82 -0.39
N GLY A 38 16.89 -8.94 -0.38
CA GLY A 38 17.59 -10.02 -1.08
C GLY A 38 17.39 -9.99 -2.61
N GLY A 39 17.03 -11.14 -3.18
CA GLY A 39 16.92 -11.33 -4.63
C GLY A 39 15.76 -10.59 -5.30
N ARG A 40 15.70 -10.70 -6.63
CA ARG A 40 14.65 -10.05 -7.44
C ARG A 40 13.25 -10.51 -7.02
N GLY A 41 12.38 -9.55 -6.72
CA GLY A 41 10.95 -9.78 -6.53
C GLY A 41 10.48 -10.06 -5.10
N GLN A 42 11.38 -10.08 -4.12
CA GLN A 42 11.01 -10.18 -2.71
C GLN A 42 10.76 -8.78 -2.13
N TRP A 43 9.48 -8.43 -1.96
CA TRP A 43 9.05 -7.16 -1.40
C TRP A 43 8.48 -7.35 0.00
N ARG A 44 8.70 -6.35 0.86
CA ARG A 44 8.15 -6.27 2.20
C ARG A 44 7.56 -4.88 2.44
N ILE A 45 6.37 -4.85 3.02
CA ILE A 45 5.70 -3.63 3.43
C ILE A 45 5.61 -3.68 4.95
N GLN A 46 6.22 -2.72 5.63
CA GLN A 46 6.08 -2.63 7.08
C GLN A 46 4.62 -2.30 7.42
N ILE A 47 4.02 -2.97 8.42
CA ILE A 47 2.60 -2.78 8.76
C ILE A 47 2.28 -1.31 9.02
N THR A 48 3.10 -0.62 9.82
CA THR A 48 2.87 0.80 10.14
C THR A 48 2.93 1.69 8.89
N VAL A 49 3.77 1.35 7.92
CA VAL A 49 3.87 2.08 6.64
C VAL A 49 2.65 1.82 5.77
N PHE A 50 2.11 0.60 5.80
CA PHE A 50 0.85 0.27 5.14
C PHE A 50 -0.31 1.05 5.78
N ASP A 51 -0.39 1.09 7.11
CA ASP A 51 -1.43 1.83 7.84
C ASP A 51 -1.36 3.33 7.53
N ASP A 52 -0.17 3.93 7.57
CA ASP A 52 0.04 5.33 7.20
C ASP A 52 -0.37 5.61 5.74
N TRP A 53 -0.08 4.67 4.84
CA TRP A 53 -0.49 4.75 3.45
C TRP A 53 -2.02 4.72 3.31
N VAL A 54 -2.71 3.81 4.00
CA VAL A 54 -4.19 3.72 4.02
C VAL A 54 -4.78 5.04 4.54
N GLN A 55 -4.25 5.58 5.64
CA GLN A 55 -4.70 6.85 6.21
C GLN A 55 -4.55 8.00 5.22
N ARG A 56 -3.40 8.11 4.55
CA ARG A 56 -3.20 9.12 3.51
C ARG A 56 -4.20 8.97 2.36
N LYS A 57 -4.45 7.74 1.88
CA LYS A 57 -5.45 7.50 0.83
C LYS A 57 -6.84 7.95 1.25
N HIS A 58 -7.25 7.68 2.48
CA HIS A 58 -8.52 8.19 3.00
C HIS A 58 -8.56 9.72 3.04
N GLN A 59 -7.48 10.39 3.43
CA GLN A 59 -7.40 11.85 3.44
C GLN A 59 -7.50 12.43 2.03
N GLU A 60 -6.74 11.90 1.07
CA GLU A 60 -6.79 12.28 -0.34
C GLU A 60 -8.22 12.17 -0.89
N THR A 61 -8.89 11.04 -0.66
CA THR A 61 -10.29 10.85 -1.07
C THR A 61 -11.22 11.84 -0.38
N ALA A 62 -11.08 12.05 0.94
CA ALA A 62 -11.93 12.98 1.68
C ALA A 62 -11.73 14.44 1.24
N GLU A 63 -10.54 14.83 0.82
CA GLU A 63 -10.25 16.16 0.24
C GLU A 63 -10.82 16.30 -1.17
N ALA A 64 -10.72 15.26 -2.00
CA ALA A 64 -11.32 15.24 -3.33
C ALA A 64 -12.85 15.41 -3.26
N VAL A 65 -13.53 14.65 -2.37
CA VAL A 65 -14.98 14.80 -2.15
C VAL A 65 -15.34 16.21 -1.66
N ARG A 66 -14.59 16.74 -0.68
CA ARG A 66 -14.85 18.09 -0.13
C ARG A 66 -14.64 19.21 -1.14
N SER A 67 -13.69 19.05 -2.05
CA SER A 67 -13.41 20.03 -3.11
C SER A 67 -14.36 19.91 -4.31
N GLY A 68 -15.30 18.96 -4.28
CA GLY A 68 -16.28 18.75 -5.35
C GLY A 68 -15.69 18.09 -6.61
N ALA A 69 -14.51 17.47 -6.51
CA ALA A 69 -13.95 16.68 -7.59
C ALA A 69 -14.81 15.42 -7.80
N SER A 70 -15.23 15.14 -9.03
CA SER A 70 -15.92 13.88 -9.35
C SER A 70 -14.96 12.72 -9.11
N LEU A 71 -15.40 11.75 -8.30
CA LEU A 71 -14.73 10.47 -8.11
C LEU A 71 -15.38 9.45 -9.06
N ASP A 72 -15.24 9.68 -10.36
CA ASP A 72 -15.72 8.77 -11.42
C ASP A 72 -14.54 8.01 -12.06
#